data_AF-A0A0D1XMT2-F1
#
_entry.id   AF-A0A0D1XMT2-F1
#
_cell.length_a   1.000
_cell.length_b   1.000
_cell.length_c   1.000
_cell.angle_alpha   90.00
_cell.angle_beta   90.00
_cell.angle_gamma   90.00
#
_symmetry.space_group_name_H-M   'P 1'
#
loop_
_entity.id
_entity.type
_entity.pdbx_description
1 polymer ?
#
loop_
_entity_poly.entity_id
_entity_poly.type
_entity_poly.pdbx_seq_one_letter_code
_entity_poly.pdbx_strand_id
1 'polypeptide(L)'
;MGASLHRADGSATYSADGYTAVAAVNGPLEVQRRDELPEEAAIEVNIRPAIGVGSTRERHLESLIQSTLKSVVLTKNFPRTLIQITVQMINTPDQTSMRIPGLSSTSYLPGLPVLLQASLLALISGAIPLETTYAAIAKRLSASYHVFVFSGENQLLLAESEGDFSFKDWQCISEEAKHECITMIQAMRSSLGE
;
A
#
# COMPACT_ATOMS: atom_id res chain seq x y z
N MET A 1 -14.67 -9.79 -5.46
CA MET A 1 -15.09 -8.88 -4.36
C MET A 1 -14.85 -9.61 -3.06
N GLY A 2 -13.87 -9.17 -2.27
CA GLY A 2 -13.53 -9.78 -0.97
C GLY A 2 -14.56 -9.43 0.11
N ALA A 3 -14.60 -10.24 1.16
CA ALA A 3 -15.58 -10.13 2.24
C ALA A 3 -15.54 -8.74 2.92
N SER A 4 -16.70 -8.08 2.98
CA SER A 4 -16.88 -6.86 3.76
C SER A 4 -16.83 -7.17 5.25
N LEU A 5 -15.96 -6.49 5.99
CA LEU A 5 -15.86 -6.59 7.44
C LEU A 5 -16.94 -5.71 8.07
N HIS A 6 -17.95 -6.34 8.70
CA HIS A 6 -19.14 -5.67 9.25
C HIS A 6 -18.84 -4.58 10.31
N ARG A 7 -17.66 -4.57 10.92
CA ARG A 7 -17.29 -3.62 11.98
C ARG A 7 -16.37 -2.48 11.51
N ALA A 8 -15.85 -2.57 10.28
CA ALA A 8 -14.99 -1.54 9.73
C ALA A 8 -15.83 -0.56 8.91
N ASP A 9 -15.45 0.73 8.92
CA ASP A 9 -16.07 1.73 8.05
C ASP A 9 -15.80 1.40 6.58
N GLY A 10 -14.59 0.92 6.28
CA GLY A 10 -14.19 0.42 4.97
C GLY A 10 -13.38 -0.86 5.07
N SER A 11 -13.54 -1.76 4.10
CA SER A 11 -12.68 -2.95 4.03
C SER A 11 -12.49 -3.42 2.60
N ALA A 12 -11.34 -4.02 2.34
CA ALA A 12 -11.03 -4.58 1.04
C ALA A 12 -10.09 -5.78 1.16
N THR A 13 -10.24 -6.74 0.27
CA THR A 13 -9.26 -7.82 0.06
C THR A 13 -8.64 -7.64 -1.30
N TYR A 14 -7.31 -7.67 -1.36
CA TYR A 14 -6.55 -7.64 -2.60
C TYR A 14 -5.67 -8.88 -2.71
N SER A 15 -5.55 -9.44 -3.90
CA SER A 15 -4.73 -10.62 -4.18
C SER A 15 -4.01 -10.46 -5.50
N ALA A 16 -2.69 -10.63 -5.49
CA ALA A 16 -1.83 -10.59 -6.66
C ALA A 16 -0.57 -11.41 -6.40
N ASP A 17 -0.04 -12.08 -7.43
CA ASP A 17 1.24 -12.82 -7.38
C ASP A 17 1.37 -13.83 -6.23
N GLY A 18 0.26 -14.48 -5.87
CA GLY A 18 0.20 -15.43 -4.75
C GLY A 18 0.17 -14.78 -3.36
N TYR A 19 0.27 -13.46 -3.26
CA TYR A 19 0.04 -12.70 -2.04
C TYR A 19 -1.44 -12.32 -1.91
N THR A 20 -1.96 -12.37 -0.69
CA THR A 20 -3.31 -11.89 -0.37
C THR A 20 -3.25 -11.08 0.90
N ALA A 21 -3.84 -9.89 0.90
CA ALA A 21 -4.02 -9.07 2.10
C ALA A 21 -5.45 -8.56 2.22
N VAL A 22 -5.88 -8.40 3.46
CA VAL A 22 -7.16 -7.77 3.83
C VAL A 22 -6.84 -6.50 4.59
N ALA A 23 -7.40 -5.39 4.15
CA ALA A 23 -7.31 -4.11 4.85
C ALA A 23 -8.68 -3.72 5.43
N ALA A 24 -8.65 -3.10 6.59
CA ALA A 24 -9.78 -2.49 7.27
C ALA A 24 -9.42 -1.05 7.62
N VAL A 25 -10.36 -0.14 7.42
CA VAL A 25 -10.23 1.28 7.75
C VAL A 25 -11.31 1.64 8.76
N ASN A 26 -10.91 2.38 9.79
CA ASN A 26 -11.81 2.98 10.75
C ASN A 26 -11.46 4.47 10.88
N GLY A 27 -12.46 5.32 10.70
CA GLY A 27 -12.32 6.76 10.88
C GLY A 27 -13.16 7.58 9.91
N PRO A 28 -13.21 8.91 10.13
CA PRO A 28 -12.42 9.66 11.11
C PRO A 28 -12.87 9.43 12.57
N LEU A 29 -11.94 9.03 13.43
CA LEU A 29 -12.16 8.78 14.87
C LEU A 29 -11.67 9.97 15.71
N GLU A 30 -12.13 10.06 16.97
CA GLU A 30 -11.54 10.98 17.95
C GLU A 30 -10.11 10.53 18.27
N VAL A 31 -9.16 11.47 18.14
CA VAL A 31 -7.75 11.22 18.42
C VAL A 31 -7.40 11.56 19.87
N GLN A 32 -6.43 10.87 20.45
CA GLN A 32 -5.91 11.25 21.76
C GLN A 32 -5.16 12.58 21.68
N ARG A 33 -5.31 13.44 22.69
CA ARG A 33 -4.65 14.77 22.73
C ARG A 33 -3.15 14.76 22.44
N ARG A 34 -2.45 13.66 22.74
CA ARG A 34 -1.01 13.51 22.51
C ARG A 34 -0.65 13.28 21.04
N ASP A 35 -1.57 12.67 20.29
CA ASP A 35 -1.42 12.27 18.89
C ASP A 35 -2.23 13.21 17.96
N GLU A 36 -2.90 14.21 18.55
CA GLU A 36 -3.75 15.18 17.86
C GLU A 36 -2.92 16.13 17.00
N LEU A 37 -3.28 16.19 15.72
CA LEU A 37 -2.73 17.17 14.78
C LEU A 37 -3.76 18.30 14.58
N PRO A 38 -3.42 19.57 14.89
CA PRO A 38 -4.40 20.65 14.86
C PRO A 38 -5.03 20.95 13.49
N GLU A 39 -4.27 20.72 12.41
CA GLU A 39 -4.64 21.12 11.05
C GLU A 39 -4.97 19.94 10.12
N GLU A 40 -4.75 18.71 10.57
CA GLU A 40 -4.90 17.52 9.73
C GLU A 40 -5.30 16.28 10.55
N ALA A 41 -5.76 15.24 9.87
CA ALA A 41 -5.95 13.92 10.46
C ALA A 41 -4.61 13.24 10.75
N ALA A 42 -4.51 12.60 11.92
CA ALA A 42 -3.49 11.60 12.16
C ALA A 42 -3.81 10.33 11.37
N ILE A 43 -2.80 9.72 10.75
CA ILE A 43 -2.92 8.43 10.08
C ILE A 43 -2.14 7.41 10.90
N GLU A 44 -2.79 6.34 11.32
CA GLU A 44 -2.15 5.20 11.99
C GLU A 44 -2.29 3.97 11.11
N VAL A 45 -1.15 3.33 10.82
CA VAL A 45 -1.11 2.09 10.04
C VAL A 45 -0.63 0.97 10.94
N ASN A 46 -1.37 -0.15 10.94
CA ASN A 46 -0.96 -1.37 11.62
C ASN A 46 -0.87 -2.54 10.64
N ILE A 47 0.31 -3.15 10.55
CA ILE A 47 0.54 -4.30 9.67
C ILE A 47 0.63 -5.57 10.51
N ARG A 48 -0.18 -6.57 10.15
CA ARG A 48 -0.17 -7.90 10.78
C ARG A 48 0.38 -8.92 9.79
N PRO A 49 1.45 -9.66 10.16
CA PRO A 49 2.03 -10.67 9.29
C PRO A 49 1.10 -11.89 9.18
N ALA A 50 1.29 -12.70 8.13
CA ALA A 50 0.55 -13.95 7.96
C ALA A 50 0.91 -15.00 9.01
N ILE A 51 2.17 -15.00 9.46
CA ILE A 51 2.70 -15.96 10.44
C ILE A 51 3.52 -15.19 11.48
N GLY A 52 3.35 -15.54 12.74
CA GLY A 52 4.11 -14.95 13.85
C GLY A 52 3.52 -13.65 14.37
N VAL A 53 4.37 -12.82 14.97
CA VAL A 53 4.00 -11.53 15.57
C VAL A 53 4.72 -10.39 14.86
N GLY A 54 4.18 -9.18 14.93
CA GLY A 54 4.80 -8.00 14.32
C GLY A 54 6.23 -7.79 14.82
N SER A 55 7.14 -7.60 13.88
CA SER A 55 8.58 -7.39 14.08
C SER A 55 9.03 -6.04 13.52
N THR A 56 10.33 -5.77 13.51
CA THR A 56 10.91 -4.57 12.88
C THR A 56 10.53 -4.45 11.40
N ARG A 57 10.38 -5.58 10.70
CA ARG A 57 9.94 -5.60 9.28
C ARG A 57 8.56 -5.00 9.12
N GLU A 58 7.60 -5.39 9.96
CA GLU A 58 6.24 -4.86 9.93
C GLU A 58 6.21 -3.39 10.34
N ARG A 59 7.02 -2.96 11.32
CA ARG A 59 7.14 -1.54 11.69
C ARG A 59 7.68 -0.67 10.55
N HIS A 60 8.63 -1.20 9.77
CA HIS A 60 9.12 -0.53 8.57
C HIS A 60 8.04 -0.41 7.50
N LEU A 61 7.30 -1.49 7.24
CA LEU A 61 6.16 -1.48 6.32
C LEU A 61 5.06 -0.51 6.76
N GLU A 62 4.75 -0.45 8.06
CA GLU A 62 3.80 0.53 8.63
C GLU A 62 4.24 1.96 8.30
N SER A 63 5.52 2.27 8.49
CA SER A 63 6.07 3.62 8.24
C SER A 63 6.03 3.99 6.76
N LEU A 64 6.38 3.06 5.86
CA LEU A 64 6.32 3.27 4.41
C LEU A 64 4.87 3.53 3.96
N ILE A 65 3.95 2.64 4.34
CA ILE A 65 2.54 2.75 3.95
C ILE A 65 1.92 4.01 4.55
N GLN A 66 2.20 4.33 5.81
CA GLN A 66 1.73 5.56 6.45
C GLN A 66 2.18 6.80 5.69
N SER A 67 3.46 6.88 5.29
CA SER A 67 3.98 8.00 4.51
C SER A 67 3.29 8.11 3.15
N THR A 68 3.09 6.99 2.45
CA THR A 68 2.38 6.97 1.16
C THR A 68 0.92 7.37 1.29
N LEU A 69 0.21 6.89 2.32
CA LEU A 69 -1.19 7.24 2.55
C LEU A 69 -1.37 8.69 2.98
N LYS A 70 -0.40 9.27 3.71
CA LYS A 70 -0.46 10.68 4.11
C LYS A 70 -0.43 11.64 2.92
N SER A 71 0.26 11.31 1.83
CA SER A 71 0.23 12.11 0.60
C SER A 71 -0.99 11.90 -0.28
N VAL A 72 -1.88 10.96 0.08
CA VAL A 72 -2.99 10.50 -0.76
C VAL A 72 -4.33 10.83 -0.13
N VAL A 73 -4.44 10.70 1.19
CA VAL A 73 -5.66 11.03 1.95
C VAL A 73 -5.77 12.55 2.11
N LEU A 74 -6.97 13.10 1.95
CA LEU A 74 -7.24 14.52 2.13
C LEU A 74 -7.35 14.87 3.63
N THR A 75 -6.22 14.77 4.35
CA THR A 75 -6.15 14.84 5.82
C THR A 75 -6.65 16.17 6.40
N LYS A 76 -6.51 17.27 5.64
CA LYS A 76 -6.95 18.61 6.05
C LYS A 76 -8.47 18.75 6.23
N ASN A 77 -9.26 17.83 5.67
CA ASN A 77 -10.71 17.83 5.85
C ASN A 77 -11.13 17.32 7.23
N PHE A 78 -10.22 16.69 7.98
CA PHE A 78 -10.53 16.07 9.27
C PHE A 78 -9.49 16.46 10.34
N PRO A 79 -9.36 17.76 10.66
CA PRO A 79 -8.43 18.21 11.69
C PRO A 79 -8.76 17.54 13.03
N ARG A 80 -7.73 17.18 13.80
CA ARG A 80 -7.89 16.60 15.16
C ARG A 80 -8.68 15.29 15.17
N THR A 81 -8.52 14.50 14.11
CA THR A 81 -9.10 13.16 14.01
C THR A 81 -8.01 12.12 13.75
N LEU A 82 -8.39 10.84 13.83
CA LEU A 82 -7.55 9.70 13.54
C LEU A 82 -8.19 8.81 12.46
N ILE A 83 -7.41 8.44 11.45
CA ILE A 83 -7.77 7.42 10.47
C ILE A 83 -6.86 6.21 10.73
N GLN A 84 -7.47 5.12 11.18
CA GLN A 84 -6.77 3.86 11.48
C GLN A 84 -6.93 2.89 10.32
N ILE A 85 -5.80 2.44 9.76
CA ILE A 85 -5.74 1.42 8.71
C ILE A 85 -5.03 0.20 9.27
N THR A 86 -5.74 -0.93 9.34
CA THR A 86 -5.16 -2.22 9.72
C THR A 86 -5.10 -3.12 8.50
N VAL A 87 -3.92 -3.65 8.18
CA VAL A 87 -3.73 -4.58 7.06
C VAL A 87 -3.19 -5.91 7.57
N GLN A 88 -3.92 -6.97 7.26
CA GLN A 88 -3.55 -8.35 7.57
C GLN A 88 -3.10 -9.06 6.30
N MET A 89 -1.87 -9.56 6.30
CA MET A 89 -1.41 -10.48 5.26
C MET A 89 -2.02 -11.87 5.52
N ILE A 90 -2.78 -12.39 4.55
CA ILE A 90 -3.50 -13.67 4.66
C ILE A 90 -2.70 -14.79 4.02
N ASN A 91 -2.23 -14.55 2.79
CA ASN A 91 -1.47 -15.52 2.03
C ASN A 91 -0.14 -14.92 1.60
N THR A 92 0.90 -15.73 1.71
CA THR A 92 2.22 -15.47 1.14
C THR A 92 2.63 -16.71 0.36
N PRO A 93 3.19 -16.57 -0.85
CA PRO A 93 3.73 -17.70 -1.58
C PRO A 93 4.82 -18.38 -0.74
N ASP A 94 4.99 -19.69 -0.95
CA ASP A 94 5.99 -20.47 -0.22
C ASP A 94 7.40 -19.94 -0.50
N GLN A 95 8.01 -19.30 0.51
CA GLN A 95 9.34 -18.72 0.49
C GLN A 95 10.43 -19.74 0.11
N THR A 96 10.16 -21.02 0.34
CA THR A 96 11.08 -22.12 0.02
C THR A 96 11.23 -22.33 -1.49
N SER A 97 10.23 -21.93 -2.27
CA SER A 97 10.15 -22.09 -3.73
C SER A 97 10.55 -20.83 -4.51
N MET A 98 10.45 -19.65 -3.90
CA MET A 98 10.74 -18.36 -4.52
C MET A 98 12.10 -17.81 -4.10
N ARG A 99 13.18 -18.37 -4.65
CA ARG A 99 14.43 -17.60 -4.75
C ARG A 99 14.27 -16.59 -5.88
N ILE A 100 14.06 -15.32 -5.54
CA ILE A 100 14.13 -14.21 -6.47
C ILE A 100 15.59 -13.74 -6.50
N PRO A 101 16.35 -13.95 -7.60
CA PRO A 101 17.64 -13.30 -7.82
C PRO A 101 17.58 -11.80 -7.48
N GLY A 102 18.49 -11.37 -6.62
CA GLY A 102 18.56 -9.99 -6.14
C GLY A 102 17.88 -9.70 -4.81
N LEU A 103 17.07 -10.65 -4.30
CA LEU A 103 16.29 -10.45 -3.08
C LEU A 103 16.84 -11.24 -1.89
N SER A 104 16.99 -10.56 -0.77
CA SER A 104 17.23 -11.16 0.52
C SER A 104 16.04 -12.00 0.95
N SER A 105 16.30 -13.11 1.65
CA SER A 105 15.26 -13.96 2.23
C SER A 105 14.38 -13.22 3.25
N THR A 106 14.84 -12.08 3.75
CA THR A 106 14.08 -11.22 4.68
C THR A 106 13.36 -10.06 3.99
N SER A 107 13.40 -10.00 2.66
CA SER A 107 12.85 -8.86 1.90
C SER A 107 11.34 -8.72 2.04
N TYR A 108 10.89 -7.49 2.20
CA TYR A 108 9.48 -7.10 2.30
C TYR A 108 8.88 -6.66 0.97
N LEU A 109 9.70 -6.39 -0.05
CA LEU A 109 9.30 -5.83 -1.33
C LEU A 109 8.16 -6.61 -2.01
N PRO A 110 8.18 -7.96 -2.10
CA PRO A 110 7.16 -8.67 -2.88
C PRO A 110 5.74 -8.54 -2.32
N GLY A 111 5.61 -8.36 -1.00
CA GLY A 111 4.30 -8.19 -0.36
C GLY A 111 3.81 -6.73 -0.33
N LEU A 112 4.71 -5.77 -0.55
CA LEU A 112 4.41 -4.34 -0.40
C LEU A 112 3.31 -3.83 -1.36
N PRO A 113 3.28 -4.18 -2.66
CA PRO A 113 2.21 -3.75 -3.56
C PRO A 113 0.82 -4.18 -3.09
N VAL A 114 0.70 -5.42 -2.61
CA VAL A 114 -0.58 -5.97 -2.15
C VAL A 114 -1.07 -5.27 -0.88
N LEU A 115 -0.16 -4.95 0.06
CA LEU A 115 -0.50 -4.21 1.27
C LEU A 115 -0.98 -2.79 0.96
N LEU A 116 -0.27 -2.09 0.07
CA LEU A 116 -0.64 -0.75 -0.39
C LEU A 116 -2.00 -0.77 -1.12
N GLN A 117 -2.14 -1.67 -2.10
CA GLN A 117 -3.36 -1.74 -2.90
C GLN A 117 -4.59 -2.14 -2.07
N ALA A 118 -4.45 -3.04 -1.09
CA ALA A 118 -5.51 -3.36 -0.14
C ALA A 118 -5.89 -2.11 0.69
N SER A 119 -4.89 -1.36 1.18
CA SER A 119 -5.12 -0.16 1.98
C SER A 119 -5.90 0.92 1.22
N LEU A 120 -5.52 1.18 -0.04
CA LEU A 120 -6.23 2.14 -0.89
C LEU A 120 -7.69 1.72 -1.12
N LEU A 121 -7.92 0.46 -1.47
CA LEU A 121 -9.28 -0.04 -1.72
C LEU A 121 -10.15 0.00 -0.45
N ALA A 122 -9.57 -0.23 0.73
CA ALA A 122 -10.29 -0.11 1.99
C ALA A 122 -10.63 1.37 2.32
N LEU A 123 -9.75 2.32 2.01
CA LEU A 123 -10.04 3.76 2.13
C LEU A 123 -11.18 4.19 1.19
N ILE A 124 -11.16 3.73 -0.06
CA ILE A 124 -12.22 3.97 -1.04
C ILE A 124 -13.54 3.35 -0.55
N SER A 125 -13.51 2.10 -0.08
CA SER A 125 -14.70 1.43 0.46
C SER A 125 -15.26 2.13 1.69
N GLY A 126 -14.42 2.75 2.52
CA GLY A 126 -14.84 3.53 3.69
C GLY A 126 -15.25 4.96 3.37
N ALA A 127 -15.32 5.32 2.08
CA ALA A 127 -15.61 6.67 1.61
C ALA A 127 -14.73 7.75 2.24
N ILE A 128 -13.48 7.41 2.58
CA ILE A 128 -12.51 8.39 3.09
C ILE A 128 -12.09 9.27 1.92
N PRO A 129 -12.24 10.60 2.00
CA PRO A 129 -11.81 11.52 0.96
C PRO A 129 -10.32 11.39 0.65
N LEU A 130 -10.01 11.17 -0.62
CA LEU A 130 -8.66 11.08 -1.15
C LEU A 130 -8.38 12.29 -2.05
N GLU A 131 -7.18 12.86 -1.95
CA GLU A 131 -6.67 13.87 -2.89
C GLU A 131 -6.37 13.23 -4.25
N THR A 132 -5.85 12.00 -4.23
CA THR A 132 -5.58 11.21 -5.44
C THR A 132 -5.78 9.71 -5.17
N THR A 133 -5.80 8.90 -6.23
CA THR A 133 -5.71 7.44 -6.18
C THR A 133 -4.35 7.01 -6.70
N TYR A 134 -3.83 5.88 -6.25
CA TYR A 134 -2.57 5.34 -6.77
C TYR A 134 -2.71 3.88 -7.22
N ALA A 135 -1.68 3.38 -7.91
CA ALA A 135 -1.48 1.96 -8.12
C ALA A 135 -0.07 1.59 -7.71
N ALA A 136 0.08 0.44 -7.05
CA ALA A 136 1.36 -0.11 -6.65
C ALA A 136 1.67 -1.33 -7.51
N ILE A 137 2.85 -1.38 -8.10
CA ILE A 137 3.30 -2.52 -8.90
C ILE A 137 4.71 -2.95 -8.53
N ALA A 138 5.01 -4.22 -8.80
CA ALA A 138 6.36 -4.75 -8.71
C ALA A 138 6.92 -5.04 -10.10
N LYS A 139 8.20 -4.71 -10.29
CA LYS A 139 8.98 -5.01 -11.48
C LYS A 139 10.25 -5.74 -11.07
N ARG A 140 10.57 -6.78 -11.84
CA ARG A 140 11.81 -7.54 -11.66
C ARG A 140 12.68 -7.36 -12.88
N LEU A 141 13.95 -7.09 -12.66
CA LEU A 141 14.93 -6.97 -13.73
C LEU A 141 16.20 -7.71 -13.35
N SER A 142 16.57 -8.74 -14.11
CA SER A 142 17.80 -9.51 -13.89
C SER A 142 17.97 -9.96 -12.43
N ALA A 143 18.81 -9.25 -11.67
CA ALA A 143 19.16 -9.48 -10.26
C ALA A 143 18.69 -8.34 -9.34
N SER A 144 17.59 -7.67 -9.69
CA SER A 144 16.96 -6.64 -8.88
C SER A 144 15.43 -6.72 -8.91
N TYR A 145 14.81 -6.14 -7.89
CA TYR A 145 13.37 -6.07 -7.72
C TYR A 145 13.00 -4.68 -7.24
N HIS A 146 11.96 -4.14 -7.83
CA HIS A 146 11.56 -2.75 -7.68
C HIS A 146 10.06 -2.68 -7.44
N VAL A 147 9.65 -1.93 -6.43
CA VAL A 147 8.25 -1.61 -6.19
C VAL A 147 8.06 -0.13 -6.43
N PHE A 148 7.11 0.19 -7.30
CA PHE A 148 6.76 1.56 -7.64
C PHE A 148 5.31 1.84 -7.28
N VAL A 149 5.07 3.04 -6.78
CA VAL A 149 3.73 3.56 -6.52
C VAL A 149 3.59 4.89 -7.23
N PHE A 150 2.66 4.95 -8.17
CA PHE A 150 2.36 6.17 -8.90
C PHE A 150 0.94 6.64 -8.61
N SER A 151 0.78 7.95 -8.45
CA SER A 151 -0.53 8.60 -8.36
C SER A 151 -1.19 8.72 -9.73
N GLY A 152 -2.49 9.03 -9.74
CA GLY A 152 -3.24 9.30 -10.97
C GLY A 152 -2.74 10.53 -11.74
N GLU A 153 -1.97 11.41 -11.10
CA GLU A 153 -1.36 12.62 -11.65
C GLU A 153 0.09 12.39 -12.11
N ASN A 154 0.49 11.13 -12.32
CA ASN A 154 1.83 10.74 -12.76
C ASN A 154 2.95 11.08 -11.76
N GLN A 155 2.62 11.26 -10.49
CA GLN A 155 3.63 11.50 -9.44
C GLN A 155 4.11 10.18 -8.86
N LEU A 156 5.43 10.03 -8.72
CA LEU A 156 6.03 8.90 -8.02
C LEU A 156 5.88 9.13 -6.50
N LEU A 157 5.08 8.30 -5.84
CA LEU A 157 4.82 8.39 -4.40
C LEU A 157 5.79 7.55 -3.57
N LEU A 158 6.21 6.40 -4.10
CA LEU A 158 7.16 5.50 -3.46
C LEU A 158 7.92 4.70 -4.52
N ALA A 159 9.23 4.56 -4.31
CA ALA A 159 10.08 3.66 -5.06
C ALA A 159 11.01 2.93 -4.09
N GLU A 160 10.81 1.62 -3.95
CA GLU A 160 11.64 0.74 -3.14
C GLU A 160 12.36 -0.23 -4.08
N SER A 161 13.63 -0.51 -3.83
CA SER A 161 14.45 -1.31 -4.75
C SER A 161 15.49 -2.10 -4.00
N GLU A 162 15.71 -3.35 -4.41
CA GLU A 162 16.70 -4.24 -3.82
C GLU A 162 17.41 -5.05 -4.93
N GLY A 163 18.69 -5.33 -4.73
CA GLY A 163 19.54 -6.03 -5.68
C GLY A 163 20.44 -5.10 -6.51
N ASP A 164 21.09 -5.68 -7.51
CA ASP A 164 22.10 -4.98 -8.31
C ASP A 164 21.51 -4.48 -9.63
N PHE A 165 21.59 -3.16 -9.87
CA PHE A 165 21.05 -2.52 -11.07
C PHE A 165 21.77 -1.20 -11.38
N SER A 166 21.74 -0.78 -12.66
CA SER A 166 22.22 0.54 -13.06
C SER A 166 21.10 1.59 -12.98
N PHE A 167 21.48 2.87 -12.88
CA PHE A 167 20.49 3.96 -12.90
C PHE A 167 19.69 3.99 -14.22
N LYS A 168 20.32 3.67 -15.35
CA LYS A 168 19.65 3.62 -16.66
C LYS A 168 18.57 2.54 -16.69
N ASP A 169 18.88 1.37 -16.12
CA ASP A 169 17.94 0.27 -16.01
C ASP A 169 16.76 0.65 -15.12
N TRP A 170 17.03 1.26 -13.97
CA TRP A 170 16.03 1.77 -13.04
C TRP A 170 15.09 2.80 -13.69
N GLN A 171 15.63 3.74 -14.47
CA GLN A 171 14.82 4.73 -15.19
C GLN A 171 13.90 4.08 -16.23
N CYS A 172 14.40 3.10 -16.97
CA CYS A 172 13.63 2.37 -17.99
C CYS A 172 12.42 1.66 -17.36
N ILE A 173 12.66 0.88 -16.30
CA ILE A 173 11.59 0.14 -15.62
C ILE A 173 10.63 1.06 -14.85
N SER A 174 11.11 2.20 -14.35
CA SER A 174 10.26 3.20 -13.69
C SER A 174 9.26 3.81 -14.67
N GLU A 175 9.67 4.08 -15.92
CA GLU A 175 8.78 4.66 -16.93
C GLU A 175 7.77 3.64 -17.48
N GLU A 176 8.18 2.38 -17.60
CA GLU A 176 7.28 1.25 -17.89
C GLU A 176 6.26 1.07 -16.75
N ALA A 177 6.73 1.07 -15.51
CA ALA A 177 5.88 0.92 -14.34
C ALA A 177 4.84 2.03 -14.23
N LYS A 178 5.23 3.26 -14.54
CA LYS A 178 4.34 4.41 -14.56
C LYS A 178 3.17 4.20 -15.53
N HIS A 179 3.43 3.73 -16.75
CA HIS A 179 2.36 3.48 -17.73
C HIS A 179 1.36 2.43 -17.22
N GLU A 180 1.85 1.33 -16.65
CA GLU A 180 1.00 0.28 -16.12
C GLU A 180 0.17 0.75 -14.92
N CYS A 181 0.77 1.50 -14.00
CA CYS A 181 0.06 2.11 -12.88
C CYS A 181 -1.10 2.99 -13.36
N ILE A 182 -0.88 3.83 -14.38
CA ILE A 182 -1.92 4.70 -14.94
C ILE A 182 -3.07 3.86 -15.51
N THR A 183 -2.77 2.81 -16.28
CA THR A 183 -3.79 1.91 -16.82
C THR A 183 -4.58 1.22 -15.71
N MET A 184 -3.91 0.78 -14.64
CA MET A 184 -4.58 0.18 -13.48
C MET A 184 -5.51 1.17 -12.77
N ILE A 185 -5.08 2.42 -12.59
CA ILE A 185 -5.89 3.47 -11.97
C ILE A 185 -7.12 3.77 -12.83
N GLN A 186 -6.97 3.85 -14.15
CA GLN A 186 -8.08 4.06 -15.08
C GLN A 186 -9.10 2.91 -15.02
N ALA A 187 -8.62 1.65 -15.05
CA ALA A 187 -9.48 0.49 -14.91
C ALA A 187 -10.23 0.47 -13.57
N MET A 188 -9.55 0.83 -12.48
CA MET A 188 -10.16 0.94 -11.16
C MET A 188 -11.25 2.02 -11.11
N ARG A 189 -11.00 3.19 -11.68
CA ARG A 189 -11.99 4.27 -11.78
C ARG A 189 -13.21 3.86 -12.59
N SER A 190 -13.02 3.14 -13.70
CA SER A 190 -14.13 2.60 -14.48
C SER A 190 -14.98 1.62 -13.67
N SER A 191 -14.36 0.74 -12.87
CA SER A 191 -15.09 -0.23 -12.04
C SER A 191 -15.82 0.37 -10.84
N LEU A 192 -15.44 1.58 -10.41
CA LEU A 192 -16.08 2.31 -9.29
C LEU A 192 -17.20 3.25 -9.77
N GLY A 193 -17.29 3.51 -11.07
CA GLY A 193 -18.27 4.40 -11.70
C GLY A 193 -19.54 3.70 -12.23
N GLU A 194 -19.65 2.38 -12.05
CA GLU A 194 -20.83 1.56 -12.35
C GLU A 194 -21.53 1.14 -11.04
#